data_AF-A0A1E5QNE9-F1
#
_entry.id   AF-A0A1E5QNE9-F1
#
_cell.length_a   1.000
_cell.length_b   1.000
_cell.length_c   1.000
_cell.angle_alpha   90.00
_cell.angle_beta   90.00
_cell.angle_gamma   90.00
#
_symmetry.space_group_name_H-M   'P 1'
#
loop_
_entity.id
_entity.type
_entity.pdbx_description
1 polymer ?
#
loop_
_entity_poly.entity_id
_entity_poly.type
_entity_poly.pdbx_seq_one_letter_code
_entity_poly.pdbx_strand_id
1 'polypeptide(L)'
;MKDWNALKERYLRDDLPIRLGNLASNLTRIKSRCQNPANGEVVESLLQESKLFIEWTALDAEVEVAAELVELQVQLACWQYSWARIWHDAEQRMMLREQARIWSEKVLDMSGLLTAN
;
A
#
# COMPACT_ATOMS: atom_id res chain seq x y z
N MET A 1 9.31 1.41 18.75
CA MET A 1 8.90 2.33 17.67
C MET A 1 9.56 1.85 16.39
N LYS A 2 8.85 1.79 15.27
CA LYS A 2 9.44 1.32 14.00
C LYS A 2 10.51 2.32 13.55
N ASP A 3 11.68 1.83 13.17
CA ASP A 3 12.75 2.69 12.63
C ASP A 3 12.45 3.02 11.17
N TRP A 4 11.84 4.17 10.95
CA TRP A 4 11.45 4.64 9.62
C TRP A 4 12.64 5.05 8.77
N ASN A 5 13.74 5.50 9.38
CA ASN A 5 14.94 5.90 8.65
C ASN A 5 15.65 4.67 8.08
N ALA A 6 15.87 3.65 8.91
CA ALA A 6 16.45 2.39 8.44
C ALA A 6 15.58 1.71 7.37
N LEU A 7 14.25 1.81 7.50
CA LEU A 7 13.32 1.32 6.48
C LEU A 7 13.45 2.10 5.16
N LYS A 8 13.49 3.44 5.22
CA LYS A 8 13.66 4.30 4.04
C LYS A 8 14.96 4.00 3.32
N GLU A 9 16.07 3.92 4.05
CA GLU A 9 17.39 3.61 3.50
C GLU A 9 17.42 2.25 2.80
N ARG A 10 16.81 1.22 3.38
CA ARG A 10 16.73 -0.09 2.74
C ARG A 10 15.84 -0.03 1.49
N TYR A 11 14.68 0.60 1.59
CA TYR A 11 13.69 0.65 0.51
C TYR A 11 14.21 1.40 -0.72
N LEU A 12 14.94 2.51 -0.52
CA LEU A 12 15.50 3.31 -1.60
C LEU A 12 16.73 2.69 -2.29
N ARG A 13 17.25 1.55 -1.81
CA ARG A 13 18.28 0.78 -2.51
C ARG A 13 17.72 -0.07 -3.65
N ASP A 14 16.42 -0.34 -3.64
CA ASP A 14 15.75 -1.13 -4.65
C ASP A 14 15.39 -0.26 -5.86
N ASP A 15 15.52 -0.82 -7.07
CA ASP A 15 15.09 -0.15 -8.29
C ASP A 15 13.57 0.09 -8.30
N LEU A 16 13.12 1.05 -9.11
CA LEU A 16 11.71 1.47 -9.18
C LEU A 16 10.71 0.29 -9.35
N PRO A 17 10.93 -0.69 -10.26
CA PRO A 17 10.08 -1.88 -10.35
C PRO A 17 9.93 -2.65 -9.04
N ILE A 18 11.04 -2.84 -8.32
CA ILE A 18 11.04 -3.59 -7.05
C ILE A 18 10.35 -2.79 -5.95
N ARG A 19 10.54 -1.47 -5.89
CA ARG A 19 9.83 -0.59 -4.95
C ARG A 19 8.32 -0.63 -5.16
N LEU A 20 7.86 -0.56 -6.41
CA LEU A 20 6.44 -0.72 -6.76
C LEU A 20 5.93 -2.12 -6.39
N GLY A 21 6.68 -3.19 -6.69
CA GLY A 21 6.34 -4.55 -6.28
C GLY A 21 6.22 -4.71 -4.75
N ASN A 22 7.09 -4.06 -3.99
CA ASN A 22 7.04 -4.03 -2.52
C ASN A 22 5.79 -3.28 -2.01
N LEU A 23 5.39 -2.18 -2.66
CA LEU A 23 4.13 -1.49 -2.35
C LEU A 23 2.91 -2.38 -2.66
N ALA A 24 2.90 -3.06 -3.81
CA ALA A 24 1.86 -4.03 -4.16
C ALA A 24 1.78 -5.17 -3.12
N SER A 25 2.93 -5.68 -2.68
CA SER A 25 3.00 -6.70 -1.62
C SER A 25 2.35 -6.21 -0.32
N ASN A 26 2.57 -4.96 0.08
CA ASN A 26 1.89 -4.38 1.25
C ASN A 26 0.36 -4.30 1.08
N LEU A 27 -0.13 -3.94 -0.11
CA LEU A 27 -1.57 -3.93 -0.41
C LEU A 27 -2.17 -5.35 -0.37
N THR A 28 -1.45 -6.35 -0.88
CA THR A 28 -1.82 -7.77 -0.74
C THR A 28 -1.86 -8.21 0.73
N ARG A 29 -0.92 -7.74 1.55
CA ARG A 29 -0.91 -8.00 3.00
C ARG A 29 -2.10 -7.34 3.69
N ILE A 30 -2.45 -6.10 3.35
CA ILE A 30 -3.67 -5.43 3.84
C ILE A 30 -4.89 -6.29 3.51
N LYS A 31 -5.10 -6.62 2.22
CA LYS A 31 -6.18 -7.50 1.76
C LYS A 31 -6.29 -8.76 2.62
N SER A 32 -5.20 -9.53 2.76
CA SER A 32 -5.21 -10.81 3.48
C SER A 32 -5.51 -10.65 4.97
N ARG A 33 -4.99 -9.60 5.61
CA ARG A 33 -5.13 -9.39 7.06
C ARG A 33 -6.50 -8.88 7.47
N CYS A 34 -7.26 -8.22 6.58
CA CYS A 34 -8.64 -7.80 6.82
C CYS A 34 -9.62 -8.93 7.17
N GLN A 35 -9.29 -10.18 6.87
CA GLN A 35 -10.16 -11.34 7.17
C GLN A 35 -10.22 -11.66 8.67
N ASN A 36 -9.21 -11.26 9.45
CA ASN A 36 -9.16 -11.52 10.88
C ASN A 36 -9.24 -10.19 11.65
N PRO A 37 -10.33 -9.92 12.40
CA PRO A 37 -10.51 -8.69 13.19
C PRO A 37 -9.39 -8.39 14.20
N ALA A 38 -8.61 -9.40 14.61
CA ALA A 38 -7.47 -9.21 15.50
C ALA A 38 -6.28 -8.50 14.84
N ASN A 39 -6.28 -8.34 13.51
CA ASN A 39 -5.17 -7.72 12.78
C ASN A 39 -5.28 -6.20 12.60
N GLY A 40 -6.12 -5.51 13.38
CA GLY A 40 -6.41 -4.08 13.15
C GLY A 40 -5.16 -3.22 13.14
N GLU A 41 -4.37 -3.31 14.21
CA GLU A 41 -3.11 -2.58 14.33
C GLU A 41 -2.12 -2.92 13.19
N VAL A 42 -2.11 -4.19 12.75
CA VAL A 42 -1.25 -4.63 11.65
C VAL A 42 -1.67 -3.97 10.34
N VAL A 43 -2.97 -3.96 10.03
CA VAL A 43 -3.48 -3.31 8.81
C VAL A 43 -3.25 -1.81 8.87
N GLU A 44 -3.52 -1.17 9.99
CA GLU A 44 -3.29 0.27 10.16
C GLU A 44 -1.81 0.64 10.00
N SER A 45 -0.89 -0.16 10.56
CA SER A 45 0.54 0.02 10.36
C SER A 45 0.96 -0.16 8.89
N LEU A 46 0.31 -1.07 8.15
CA LEU A 46 0.56 -1.26 6.72
C LEU A 46 0.04 -0.07 5.90
N LEU A 47 -1.11 0.53 6.26
CA LEU A 47 -1.60 1.76 5.63
C LEU A 47 -0.57 2.88 5.76
N GLN A 48 0.00 3.06 6.95
CA GLN A 48 1.02 4.08 7.18
C GLN A 48 2.31 3.79 6.39
N GLU A 49 2.78 2.53 6.39
CA GLU A 49 3.97 2.13 5.63
C GLU A 49 3.77 2.33 4.11
N SER A 50 2.61 1.94 3.57
CA SER A 50 2.31 2.11 2.14
C SER A 50 2.31 3.57 1.70
N LYS A 51 1.80 4.51 2.52
CA LYS A 51 1.89 5.94 2.20
C LYS A 51 3.34 6.44 2.14
N LEU A 52 4.19 6.00 3.06
CA LEU A 52 5.62 6.34 3.05
C LEU A 52 6.32 5.77 1.81
N PHE A 53 6.00 4.52 1.44
CA PHE A 53 6.52 3.92 0.21
C PHE A 53 6.11 4.71 -1.03
N ILE A 54 4.88 5.22 -1.08
CA ILE A 54 4.44 6.11 -2.17
C ILE A 54 5.27 7.39 -2.19
N GLU A 55 5.39 8.09 -1.06
CA GLU A 55 6.17 9.34 -0.96
C GLU A 55 7.62 9.16 -1.45
N TRP A 56 8.21 8.00 -1.16
CA TRP A 56 9.60 7.69 -1.55
C TRP A 56 9.73 7.19 -2.99
N THR A 57 8.66 6.62 -3.55
CA THR A 57 8.67 6.04 -4.91
C THR A 57 8.29 7.07 -5.96
N ALA A 58 7.29 7.91 -5.67
CA ALA A 58 6.74 8.87 -6.63
C ALA A 58 7.76 9.92 -7.10
N LEU A 59 8.83 10.16 -6.33
CA LEU A 59 9.92 11.08 -6.71
C LEU A 59 10.70 10.61 -7.94
N ASP A 60 10.80 9.29 -8.14
CA ASP A 60 11.60 8.69 -9.22
C ASP A 60 10.71 8.08 -10.32
N ALA A 61 9.39 8.18 -10.18
CA ALA A 61 8.42 7.59 -11.11
C ALA A 61 8.11 8.55 -12.27
N GLU A 62 7.74 7.99 -13.42
CA GLU A 62 7.15 8.76 -14.52
C GLU A 62 5.86 9.45 -14.07
N VAL A 63 5.50 10.57 -14.70
CA VAL A 63 4.40 11.44 -14.23
C VAL A 63 3.06 10.70 -14.16
N GLU A 64 2.81 9.79 -15.10
CA GLU A 64 1.61 8.94 -15.13
C GLU A 64 1.57 7.99 -13.93
N VAL A 65 2.68 7.33 -13.61
CA VAL A 65 2.79 6.45 -12.44
C VAL A 65 2.70 7.26 -11.15
N ALA A 66 3.35 8.42 -11.07
CA ALA A 66 3.29 9.30 -9.91
C ALA A 66 1.87 9.77 -9.62
N ALA A 67 1.08 10.11 -10.65
CA ALA A 67 -0.33 10.50 -10.50
C ALA A 67 -1.16 9.35 -9.89
N GLU A 68 -0.99 8.13 -10.39
CA GLU A 68 -1.65 6.94 -9.88
C GLU A 68 -1.29 6.63 -8.42
N LEU A 69 -0.02 6.82 -8.07
CA LEU A 69 0.43 6.67 -6.68
C LEU A 69 -0.19 7.73 -5.76
N VAL A 70 -0.39 8.97 -6.22
CA VAL A 70 -1.08 10.02 -5.46
C VAL A 70 -2.54 9.65 -5.20
N GLU A 71 -3.25 9.13 -6.20
CA GLU A 71 -4.63 8.64 -6.03
C GLU A 71 -4.70 7.53 -4.97
N LEU A 72 -3.76 6.58 -5.03
CA LEU A 72 -3.64 5.55 -4.01
C LEU A 72 -3.35 6.15 -2.62
N GLN A 73 -2.45 7.14 -2.51
CA GLN A 73 -2.12 7.76 -1.24
C GLN A 73 -3.34 8.46 -0.62
N VAL A 74 -4.16 9.13 -1.43
CA VAL A 74 -5.44 9.71 -0.99
C VAL A 74 -6.38 8.62 -0.47
N GLN A 75 -6.51 7.51 -1.20
CA GLN A 75 -7.36 6.39 -0.78
C GLN A 75 -6.90 5.79 0.56
N LEU A 76 -5.60 5.58 0.75
CA LEU A 76 -5.02 5.09 2.00
C LEU A 76 -5.26 6.07 3.16
N ALA A 77 -5.11 7.38 2.91
CA ALA A 77 -5.38 8.41 3.90
C ALA A 77 -6.87 8.44 4.31
N CYS A 78 -7.79 8.30 3.35
CA CYS A 78 -9.23 8.21 3.63
C CYS A 78 -9.58 6.99 4.48
N TRP A 79 -8.97 5.83 4.21
CA TRP A 79 -9.14 4.64 5.05
C TRP A 79 -8.63 4.85 6.46
N GLN A 80 -7.44 5.44 6.61
CA GLN A 80 -6.88 5.71 7.94
C GLN A 80 -7.70 6.75 8.71
N TYR A 81 -8.21 7.78 8.04
CA TYR A 81 -9.10 8.77 8.66
C TYR A 81 -10.40 8.12 9.15
N SER A 82 -10.97 7.21 8.37
CA SER A 82 -12.20 6.47 8.74
C SER A 82 -11.92 5.18 9.51
N TRP A 83 -10.71 4.99 10.06
CA TRP A 83 -10.24 3.68 10.48
C TRP A 83 -11.13 3.00 11.52
N ALA A 84 -11.48 3.70 12.60
CA ALA A 84 -12.31 3.14 13.65
C ALA A 84 -13.68 2.67 13.12
N ARG A 85 -14.27 3.41 12.17
CA ARG A 85 -15.53 3.04 11.52
C ARG A 85 -15.35 1.83 10.62
N ILE A 86 -14.32 1.83 9.76
CA ILE A 86 -14.06 0.73 8.83
C ILE A 86 -13.74 -0.56 9.59
N TRP A 87 -12.89 -0.51 10.62
CA TRP A 87 -12.40 -1.72 11.27
C TRP A 87 -13.46 -2.41 12.13
N HIS A 88 -14.42 -1.69 12.70
CA HIS A 88 -15.49 -2.30 13.51
C HIS A 88 -16.68 -2.79 12.68
N ASP A 89 -16.74 -2.44 11.39
CA ASP A 89 -17.81 -2.84 10.47
C ASP A 89 -17.31 -3.92 9.49
N ALA A 90 -17.93 -5.10 9.51
CA ALA A 90 -17.53 -6.23 8.68
C ALA A 90 -17.67 -5.97 7.18
N GLU A 91 -18.72 -5.25 6.77
CA GLU A 91 -18.97 -4.92 5.37
C GLU A 91 -17.91 -3.92 4.88
N GLN A 92 -17.63 -2.88 5.66
CA GLN A 92 -16.58 -1.91 5.35
C GLN A 92 -15.19 -2.54 5.29
N ARG A 93 -14.87 -3.49 6.19
CA ARG A 93 -13.62 -4.27 6.10
C ARG A 93 -13.53 -5.08 4.81
N MET A 94 -14.64 -5.65 4.34
CA MET A 94 -14.69 -6.40 3.09
C MET A 94 -14.52 -5.49 1.87
N MET A 95 -15.10 -4.29 1.89
CA MET A 95 -14.89 -3.28 0.85
C MET A 95 -13.43 -2.83 0.78
N LEU A 96 -12.81 -2.54 1.94
CA LEU A 96 -11.38 -2.18 1.99
C LEU A 96 -10.51 -3.32 1.43
N ARG A 97 -10.82 -4.58 1.79
CA ARG A 97 -10.10 -5.76 1.27
C ARG A 97 -10.15 -5.81 -0.25
N GLU A 98 -11.32 -5.60 -0.86
CA GLU A 98 -11.48 -5.69 -2.30
C GLU A 98 -10.77 -4.53 -3.01
N GLN A 99 -10.89 -3.31 -2.49
CA GLN A 99 -10.18 -2.17 -3.05
C GLN A 99 -8.66 -2.30 -2.91
N ALA A 100 -8.16 -2.88 -1.81
CA ALA A 100 -6.74 -3.19 -1.65
C ALA A 100 -6.25 -4.26 -2.65
N ARG A 101 -7.10 -5.22 -3.04
CA ARG A 101 -6.81 -6.17 -4.12
C ARG A 101 -6.61 -5.45 -5.45
N ILE A 102 -7.57 -4.61 -5.83
CA ILE A 102 -7.55 -3.85 -7.09
C ILE A 102 -6.29 -2.99 -7.17
N TRP A 103 -5.99 -2.24 -6.11
CA TRP A 103 -4.78 -1.43 -6.07
C TRP A 103 -3.50 -2.27 -6.09
N SER A 104 -3.48 -3.41 -5.42
CA SER A 104 -2.32 -4.31 -5.46
C SER A 104 -2.03 -4.79 -6.87
N GLU A 105 -3.06 -5.16 -7.63
CA GLU A 105 -2.92 -5.62 -9.01
C GLU A 105 -2.46 -4.48 -9.92
N LYS A 106 -3.05 -3.29 -9.77
CA LYS A 106 -2.67 -2.10 -10.54
C LYS A 106 -1.22 -1.68 -10.27
N VAL A 107 -0.79 -1.61 -9.00
CA VAL A 107 0.60 -1.26 -8.65
C VAL A 107 1.59 -2.32 -9.11
N LEU A 108 1.21 -3.59 -9.08
CA LEU A 108 2.05 -4.66 -9.60
C LEU A 108 2.18 -4.57 -11.13
N ASP A 109 1.12 -4.22 -11.84
CA ASP A 109 1.17 -3.97 -13.28
C ASP A 109 2.10 -2.79 -13.62
N MET A 110 1.95 -1.66 -12.91
CA MET A 110 2.85 -0.49 -13.03
C MET A 110 4.32 -0.83 -12.78
N SER A 111 4.61 -1.87 -11.99
CA SER A 111 5.99 -2.30 -11.73
C SER A 111 6.66 -2.96 -12.93
N GLY A 112 5.89 -3.46 -13.91
CA GLY A 112 6.41 -4.26 -15.02
C GLY A 112 6.92 -5.64 -14.63
N LEU A 113 6.78 -6.07 -13.37
CA LEU A 113 7.27 -7.39 -12.91
C LEU A 113 6.42 -8.57 -13.41
N LEU A 114 5.20 -8.32 -13.89
CA LEU A 114 4.32 -9.37 -14.46
C LEU A 114 4.72 -9.79 -15.88
N THR A 115 5.40 -8.92 -16.62
CA THR A 115 5.82 -9.15 -18.00
C THR A 115 7.26 -9.65 -18.12
N ALA A 116 7.98 -9.76 -17.00
CA ALA A 116 9.39 -10.16 -16.94
C ALA A 116 9.63 -11.69 -16.85
N ASN A 117 8.63 -12.52 -17.16
CA ASN A 117 8.72 -13.99 -17.18
C ASN A 117 8.64 -14.55 -18.60
#